data_AF-A0A921MKG1-F1
#
_entry.id   AF-A0A921MKG1-F1
#
_cell.length_a   1.000
_cell.length_b   1.000
_cell.length_c   1.000
_cell.angle_alpha   90.00
_cell.angle_beta   90.00
_cell.angle_gamma   90.00
#
_symmetry.space_group_name_H-M   'P 1'
#
loop_
_entity.id
_entity.type
_entity.pdbx_description
1 polymer ?
#
loop_
_entity_poly.entity_id
_entity_poly.type
_entity_poly.pdbx_seq_one_letter_code
_entity_poly.pdbx_strand_id
1 'polypeptide(L)'
;MYNAPMFGPPVFVNRKDLKRAAKEDLRTARPRVWKVTLVYLLLTSGLFLLLDLALSGSVLYGRNLLAALLTSTDPQQLLNVLAVSAAPVAVPVFFLQILLQLYAVVLEFGYCGYTLRRSRGEAASFRDLLGGFGMAGRVIVMNLIVLAFSLCWAFLVLVPVTLAVSFLMSLFLVGASIYATPEQLVGQLLVFYPVILVIFIAAALLILFLTLRYALAPFCLADRPDSGPLEAVRRSRALLGGRYGEIFKLVLSFLGWSILSAVLSGLVSGVCVAAGCLFFLSSGSLTALTAGIVAGEVLAFVLPLPLTIWLTGYRTGTLARYYCAISADVSQPSGGQPIPGGSSWPL
;
A
#
# COMPACT_ATOMS: atom_id res chain seq x y z
N MET A 1 -17.32 -21.95 30.16
CA MET A 1 -16.91 -20.65 30.73
C MET A 1 -15.77 -20.10 29.89
N TYR A 2 -15.96 -18.91 29.33
CA TYR A 2 -15.03 -18.26 28.39
C TYR A 2 -13.88 -17.65 29.20
N ASN A 3 -12.74 -18.32 29.28
CA ASN A 3 -11.57 -17.78 29.96
C ASN A 3 -10.99 -16.64 29.11
N ALA A 4 -11.25 -15.40 29.53
CA ALA A 4 -10.57 -14.23 29.03
C ALA A 4 -9.07 -14.33 29.42
N PRO A 5 -8.13 -14.13 28.48
CA PRO A 5 -6.72 -14.02 28.85
C PRO A 5 -6.50 -12.73 29.65
N MET A 6 -6.07 -12.87 30.91
CA MET A 6 -5.55 -11.77 31.72
C MET A 6 -4.32 -11.19 31.02
N PHE A 7 -4.45 -9.97 30.50
CA PHE A 7 -3.35 -9.20 29.97
C PHE A 7 -2.37 -8.87 31.11
N GLY A 8 -1.16 -9.43 31.07
CA GLY A 8 -0.02 -8.88 31.80
C GLY A 8 0.24 -7.43 31.35
N PRO A 9 0.95 -6.62 32.15
CA PRO A 9 1.26 -5.24 31.77
C PRO A 9 1.98 -5.24 30.41
N PRO A 10 1.59 -4.37 29.46
CA PRO A 10 2.17 -4.37 28.13
C PRO A 10 3.66 -4.10 28.23
N VAL A 11 4.49 -5.02 27.72
CA VAL A 11 5.90 -4.73 27.45
C VAL A 11 5.91 -3.66 26.36
N PHE A 12 6.14 -2.40 26.76
CA PHE A 12 6.25 -1.28 25.82
C PHE A 12 7.46 -1.50 24.93
N VAL A 13 7.24 -1.98 23.71
CA VAL A 13 8.32 -2.15 22.75
C VAL A 13 8.81 -0.76 22.34
N ASN A 14 10.03 -0.40 22.71
CA ASN A 14 10.57 0.91 22.39
C ASN A 14 10.77 1.05 20.87
N ARG A 15 9.88 1.86 20.25
CA ARG A 15 9.90 2.14 18.81
C ARG A 15 11.25 2.63 18.29
N LYS A 16 12.03 3.34 19.11
CA LYS A 16 13.34 3.87 18.70
C LYS A 16 14.34 2.73 18.51
N ASP A 17 14.26 1.71 19.37
CA ASP A 17 15.19 0.58 19.34
C ASP A 17 14.87 -0.36 18.18
N LEU A 18 13.58 -0.63 17.92
CA LEU A 18 13.15 -1.37 16.72
C LEU A 18 13.68 -0.73 15.43
N LYS A 19 13.55 0.59 15.32
CA LYS A 19 14.02 1.38 14.18
C LYS A 19 15.55 1.38 14.05
N ARG A 20 16.26 1.53 15.17
CA ARG A 20 17.73 1.46 15.19
C ARG A 20 18.21 0.10 14.72
N ALA A 21 17.63 -0.97 15.25
CA ALA A 21 17.97 -2.34 14.89
C ALA A 21 17.65 -2.66 13.42
N ALA A 22 16.49 -2.23 12.91
CA ALA A 22 16.17 -2.37 11.48
C ALA A 22 17.14 -1.58 10.57
N LYS A 23 17.58 -0.39 11.00
CA LYS A 23 18.59 0.40 10.28
C LYS A 23 19.96 -0.26 10.29
N GLU A 24 20.31 -0.93 11.37
CA GLU A 24 21.54 -1.70 11.48
C GLU A 24 21.51 -2.93 10.56
N ASP A 25 20.40 -3.68 10.53
CA ASP A 25 20.22 -4.81 9.63
C ASP A 25 20.40 -4.43 8.15
N LEU A 26 19.88 -3.27 7.75
CA LEU A 26 20.06 -2.73 6.39
C LEU A 26 21.54 -2.56 6.02
N ARG A 27 22.40 -2.26 6.99
CA ARG A 27 23.83 -2.00 6.79
C ARG A 27 24.69 -3.25 6.91
N THR A 28 24.37 -4.13 7.86
CA THR A 28 25.24 -5.26 8.26
C THR A 28 24.89 -6.58 7.58
N ALA A 29 23.72 -6.70 6.95
CA ALA A 29 23.30 -7.96 6.34
C ALA A 29 24.21 -8.43 5.18
N ARG A 30 24.41 -9.75 5.12
CA ARG A 30 24.98 -10.48 3.98
C ARG A 30 23.94 -11.50 3.51
N PRO A 31 23.43 -11.42 2.26
CA PRO A 31 23.59 -10.33 1.29
C PRO A 31 22.99 -9.01 1.81
N ARG A 32 23.51 -7.88 1.31
CA ARG A 32 23.04 -6.55 1.74
C ARG A 32 21.55 -6.39 1.42
N VAL A 33 20.75 -5.96 2.41
CA VAL A 33 19.29 -5.86 2.28
C VAL A 33 18.89 -5.03 1.07
N TRP A 34 19.58 -3.94 0.78
CA TRP A 34 19.27 -3.09 -0.38
C TRP A 34 19.34 -3.84 -1.72
N LYS A 35 20.23 -4.84 -1.87
CA LYS A 35 20.30 -5.65 -3.09
C LYS A 35 19.08 -6.55 -3.22
N VAL A 36 18.68 -7.19 -2.13
CA VAL A 36 17.50 -8.05 -2.07
C VAL A 36 16.24 -7.22 -2.33
N THR A 37 16.13 -6.04 -1.72
CA THR A 37 15.02 -5.10 -1.96
C THR A 37 15.03 -4.57 -3.40
N LEU A 38 16.19 -4.28 -3.99
CA LEU A 38 16.28 -3.86 -5.39
C LEU A 38 15.76 -4.95 -6.32
N VAL A 39 16.20 -6.20 -6.13
CA VAL A 39 15.69 -7.34 -6.92
C VAL A 39 14.19 -7.50 -6.73
N TYR A 40 13.69 -7.41 -5.50
CA TYR A 40 12.25 -7.44 -5.21
C TYR A 40 11.48 -6.33 -5.95
N LEU A 41 11.96 -5.07 -5.91
CA LEU A 41 11.30 -3.94 -6.57
C LEU A 41 11.35 -4.05 -8.11
N LEU A 42 12.46 -4.52 -8.68
CA LEU A 42 12.58 -4.76 -10.12
C LEU A 42 11.64 -5.88 -10.57
N LEU A 43 11.56 -6.96 -9.80
CA LEU A 43 10.66 -8.07 -10.10
C LEU A 43 9.19 -7.70 -9.87
N THR A 44 8.86 -6.70 -9.06
CA THR A 44 7.46 -6.30 -8.82
C THR A 44 7.13 -5.02 -9.57
N SER A 45 7.43 -3.87 -8.99
CA SER A 45 7.17 -2.54 -9.58
C SER A 45 7.84 -2.33 -10.94
N GLY A 46 9.01 -2.92 -11.18
CA GLY A 46 9.68 -2.87 -12.48
C GLY A 46 8.93 -3.64 -13.57
N LEU A 47 8.36 -4.81 -13.25
CA LEU A 47 7.50 -5.55 -14.19
C LEU A 47 6.20 -4.80 -14.49
N PHE A 48 5.60 -4.15 -13.48
CA PHE A 48 4.45 -3.27 -13.70
C PHE A 48 4.79 -2.12 -14.63
N LEU A 49 5.93 -1.44 -14.40
CA LEU A 49 6.38 -0.38 -15.28
C LEU A 49 6.66 -0.87 -16.70
N LEU A 50 7.26 -2.06 -16.87
CA LEU A 50 7.49 -2.62 -18.20
C LEU A 50 6.18 -2.97 -18.90
N LEU A 51 5.19 -3.47 -18.17
CA LEU A 51 3.87 -3.71 -18.72
C LEU A 51 3.21 -2.38 -19.10
N ASP A 52 3.16 -1.40 -18.20
CA ASP A 52 2.60 -0.07 -18.47
C ASP A 52 3.31 0.61 -19.65
N LEU A 53 4.62 0.42 -19.81
CA LEU A 53 5.40 0.92 -20.95
C LEU A 53 5.11 0.17 -22.26
N ALA A 54 4.96 -1.15 -22.19
CA ALA A 54 4.57 -1.96 -23.35
C ALA A 54 3.13 -1.60 -23.80
N LEU A 55 2.27 -1.30 -22.83
CA LEU A 55 0.92 -0.81 -23.04
C LEU A 55 0.90 0.68 -23.39
N SER A 56 1.88 1.48 -23.05
CA SER A 56 1.93 2.88 -23.49
C SER A 56 2.31 2.98 -24.97
N GLY A 57 2.82 1.90 -25.57
CA GLY A 57 2.76 1.67 -27.02
C GLY A 57 1.33 1.68 -27.58
N SER A 58 0.32 1.32 -26.78
CA SER A 58 -1.11 1.53 -27.08
C SER A 58 -1.60 2.97 -26.81
N VAL A 59 -0.73 3.90 -26.40
CA VAL A 59 -1.04 5.34 -26.51
C VAL A 59 -1.12 5.76 -27.98
N LEU A 60 -0.57 4.99 -28.93
CA LEU A 60 -0.95 5.10 -30.36
C LEU A 60 -2.47 4.91 -30.59
N TYR A 61 -3.14 4.11 -29.75
CA TYR A 61 -4.60 3.90 -29.77
C TYR A 61 -5.35 5.12 -29.23
N GLY A 62 -4.92 5.67 -28.09
CA GLY A 62 -5.42 6.93 -27.56
C GLY A 62 -5.14 8.12 -28.48
N ARG A 63 -4.00 8.10 -29.18
CA ARG A 63 -3.61 9.07 -30.22
C ARG A 63 -4.53 9.01 -31.43
N ASN A 64 -4.87 7.81 -31.90
CA ASN A 64 -5.80 7.64 -33.02
C ASN A 64 -7.23 7.99 -32.64
N LEU A 65 -7.65 7.71 -31.40
CA LEU A 65 -8.96 8.08 -30.88
C LEU A 65 -9.08 9.58 -30.61
N LEU A 66 -8.05 10.21 -30.04
CA LEU A 66 -7.98 11.65 -29.86
C LEU A 66 -7.87 12.37 -31.21
N ALA A 67 -7.07 11.86 -32.15
CA ALA A 67 -7.01 12.38 -33.50
C ALA A 67 -8.38 12.28 -34.18
N ALA A 68 -9.04 11.13 -34.13
CA ALA A 68 -10.40 10.97 -34.66
C ALA A 68 -11.41 11.92 -33.96
N LEU A 69 -11.35 12.09 -32.65
CA LEU A 69 -12.23 13.03 -31.92
C LEU A 69 -11.97 14.50 -32.27
N LEU A 70 -10.72 14.86 -32.59
CA LEU A 70 -10.34 16.23 -32.90
C LEU A 70 -10.45 16.57 -34.39
N THR A 71 -10.36 15.58 -35.30
CA THR A 71 -10.34 15.81 -36.75
C THR A 71 -11.56 15.29 -37.49
N SER A 72 -12.31 14.33 -36.94
CA SER A 72 -13.49 13.77 -37.61
C SER A 72 -14.78 14.41 -37.10
N THR A 73 -15.56 14.96 -38.03
CA THR A 73 -16.94 15.44 -37.81
C THR A 73 -17.97 14.33 -38.02
N ASP A 74 -17.56 13.18 -38.55
CA ASP A 74 -18.44 12.10 -38.97
C ASP A 74 -18.76 11.12 -37.82
N PRO A 75 -20.03 11.02 -37.36
CA PRO A 75 -20.40 10.19 -36.22
C PRO A 75 -20.12 8.69 -36.42
N GLN A 76 -20.18 8.20 -37.67
CA GLN A 76 -19.92 6.79 -38.00
C GLN A 76 -18.43 6.43 -37.95
N GLN A 77 -17.53 7.35 -38.32
CA GLN A 77 -16.09 7.13 -38.17
C GLN A 77 -15.70 7.10 -36.69
N LEU A 78 -16.30 7.97 -35.87
CA LEU A 78 -16.17 7.95 -34.41
C LEU A 78 -16.64 6.63 -33.81
N LEU A 79 -17.82 6.13 -34.22
CA LEU A 79 -18.34 4.84 -33.78
C LEU A 79 -17.43 3.67 -34.19
N ASN A 80 -16.86 3.70 -35.39
CA ASN A 80 -15.95 2.65 -35.86
C ASN A 80 -14.62 2.66 -35.09
N VAL A 81 -14.06 3.84 -34.80
CA VAL A 81 -12.85 3.97 -33.97
C VAL A 81 -13.12 3.51 -32.53
N LEU A 82 -14.28 3.85 -31.97
CA LEU A 82 -14.72 3.40 -30.65
C LEU A 82 -14.94 1.88 -30.61
N ALA A 83 -15.57 1.30 -31.65
CA ALA A 83 -15.85 -0.14 -31.73
C ALA A 83 -14.58 -0.99 -31.92
N VAL A 84 -13.60 -0.50 -32.71
CA VAL A 84 -12.28 -1.14 -32.86
C VAL A 84 -11.47 -1.06 -31.56
N SER A 85 -11.68 0.00 -30.76
CA SER A 85 -10.91 0.26 -29.54
C SER A 85 -11.28 -0.55 -28.28
N ALA A 86 -12.39 -1.30 -28.31
CA ALA A 86 -12.91 -1.92 -27.09
C ALA A 86 -12.64 -3.43 -26.90
N ALA A 87 -12.33 -4.23 -27.94
CA ALA A 87 -12.65 -5.67 -27.85
C ALA A 87 -11.49 -6.69 -27.68
N PRO A 88 -10.42 -6.80 -28.49
CA PRO A 88 -9.55 -7.99 -28.41
C PRO A 88 -8.31 -7.88 -27.50
N VAL A 89 -7.79 -6.67 -27.22
CA VAL A 89 -6.54 -6.51 -26.44
C VAL A 89 -6.80 -6.22 -24.96
N ALA A 90 -7.94 -5.59 -24.63
CA ALA A 90 -8.27 -5.22 -23.27
C ALA A 90 -8.33 -6.44 -22.33
N VAL A 91 -9.00 -7.52 -22.74
CA VAL A 91 -9.16 -8.72 -21.91
C VAL A 91 -7.80 -9.38 -21.58
N PRO A 92 -6.90 -9.65 -22.55
CA PRO A 92 -5.53 -10.10 -22.26
C PRO A 92 -4.74 -9.17 -21.34
N VAL A 93 -4.89 -7.85 -21.51
CA VAL A 93 -4.18 -6.85 -20.69
C VAL A 93 -4.69 -6.86 -19.26
N PHE A 94 -6.01 -6.85 -19.05
CA PHE A 94 -6.61 -7.00 -17.72
C PHE A 94 -6.20 -8.31 -17.06
N PHE A 95 -6.20 -9.42 -17.82
CA PHE A 95 -5.74 -10.71 -17.32
C PHE A 95 -4.27 -10.67 -16.89
N LEU A 96 -3.39 -10.08 -17.70
CA LEU A 96 -1.97 -9.94 -17.39
C LEU A 96 -1.73 -9.03 -16.19
N GLN A 97 -2.50 -7.95 -16.04
CA GLN A 97 -2.46 -7.06 -14.87
C GLN A 97 -2.80 -7.83 -13.60
N ILE A 98 -3.87 -8.62 -13.62
CA ILE A 98 -4.27 -9.46 -12.49
C ILE A 98 -3.19 -10.49 -12.18
N LEU A 99 -2.60 -11.13 -13.21
CA LEU A 99 -1.53 -12.10 -13.04
C LEU A 99 -0.29 -11.47 -12.37
N LEU A 100 0.12 -10.28 -12.81
CA LEU A 100 1.22 -9.54 -12.17
C LEU A 100 0.90 -9.11 -10.74
N GLN A 101 -0.35 -8.74 -10.45
CA GLN A 101 -0.79 -8.43 -9.09
C GLN A 101 -0.69 -9.65 -8.17
N LEU A 102 -1.16 -10.82 -8.61
CA LEU A 102 -1.06 -12.06 -7.85
C LEU A 102 0.41 -12.48 -7.66
N TYR A 103 1.23 -12.35 -8.70
CA TYR A 103 2.67 -12.59 -8.63
C TYR A 103 3.34 -11.67 -7.60
N ALA A 104 3.01 -10.37 -7.61
CA ALA A 104 3.57 -9.39 -6.70
C ALA A 104 3.18 -9.68 -5.25
N VAL A 105 1.93 -10.09 -4.99
CA VAL A 105 1.47 -10.52 -3.67
C VAL A 105 2.28 -11.70 -3.13
N VAL A 106 2.58 -12.68 -3.98
CA VAL A 106 3.39 -13.85 -3.59
C VAL A 106 4.84 -13.46 -3.31
N LEU A 107 5.42 -12.56 -4.12
CA LEU A 107 6.76 -12.04 -3.87
C LEU A 107 6.85 -11.15 -2.62
N GLU A 108 5.84 -10.33 -2.36
CA GLU A 108 5.77 -9.51 -1.15
C GLU A 108 5.78 -10.39 0.09
N PHE A 109 5.03 -11.49 0.08
CA PHE A 109 5.06 -12.47 1.16
C PHE A 109 6.45 -13.12 1.31
N GLY A 110 7.10 -13.50 0.21
CA GLY A 110 8.49 -14.00 0.24
C GLY A 110 9.47 -12.98 0.83
N TYR A 111 9.30 -11.70 0.51
CA TYR A 111 10.07 -10.60 1.08
C TYR A 111 9.79 -10.41 2.59
N CYS A 112 8.53 -10.54 3.04
CA CYS A 112 8.20 -10.59 4.45
C CYS A 112 8.94 -11.75 5.15
N GLY A 113 8.96 -12.95 4.55
CA GLY A 113 9.69 -14.10 5.07
C GLY A 113 11.21 -13.87 5.16
N TYR A 114 11.82 -13.23 4.16
CA TYR A 114 13.22 -12.82 4.17
C TYR A 114 13.51 -11.88 5.35
N THR A 115 12.70 -10.83 5.54
CA THR A 115 12.91 -9.87 6.64
C THR A 115 12.63 -10.48 8.01
N LEU A 116 11.69 -11.42 8.11
CA LEU A 116 11.38 -12.14 9.34
C LEU A 116 12.57 -13.00 9.79
N ARG A 117 13.13 -13.83 8.91
CA ARG A 117 14.31 -14.63 9.22
C ARG A 117 15.50 -13.78 9.60
N ARG A 118 15.68 -12.66 8.90
CA ARG A 118 16.72 -11.70 9.25
C ARG A 118 16.51 -11.12 10.65
N SER A 119 15.28 -10.76 11.00
CA SER A 119 14.96 -10.22 12.33
C SER A 119 15.20 -11.21 13.47
N ARG A 120 15.19 -12.53 13.17
CA ARG A 120 15.52 -13.63 14.09
C ARG A 120 17.02 -13.95 14.16
N GLY A 121 17.84 -13.30 13.34
CA GLY A 121 19.28 -13.60 13.23
C GLY A 121 19.59 -14.82 12.36
N GLU A 122 18.62 -15.36 11.63
CA GLU A 122 18.81 -16.50 10.73
C GLU A 122 19.48 -16.06 9.41
N ALA A 123 20.15 -17.01 8.74
CA ALA A 123 20.76 -16.78 7.44
C ALA A 123 19.67 -16.62 6.36
N ALA A 124 19.52 -15.39 5.85
CA ALA A 124 18.58 -15.07 4.77
C ALA A 124 19.32 -14.91 3.44
N SER A 125 18.75 -15.43 2.36
CA SER A 125 19.32 -15.51 1.01
C SER A 125 18.34 -15.02 -0.05
N PHE A 126 18.80 -14.81 -1.29
CA PHE A 126 17.91 -14.43 -2.39
C PHE A 126 16.82 -15.48 -2.69
N ARG A 127 17.09 -16.76 -2.42
CA ARG A 127 16.13 -17.86 -2.60
C ARG A 127 14.86 -17.66 -1.76
N ASP A 128 14.99 -16.91 -0.67
CA ASP A 128 13.91 -16.70 0.28
C ASP A 128 12.81 -15.77 -0.26
N LEU A 129 13.18 -14.89 -1.20
CA LEU A 129 12.22 -14.10 -1.97
C LEU A 129 11.24 -15.01 -2.73
N LEU A 130 11.76 -16.09 -3.31
CA LEU A 130 10.97 -17.07 -4.06
C LEU A 130 10.28 -18.08 -3.14
N GLY A 131 10.55 -18.06 -1.83
CA GLY A 131 9.92 -18.97 -0.86
C GLY A 131 8.40 -18.82 -0.79
N GLY A 132 7.86 -17.65 -1.17
CA GLY A 132 6.42 -17.42 -1.25
C GLY A 132 5.71 -18.31 -2.27
N PHE A 133 6.39 -18.72 -3.35
CA PHE A 133 5.77 -19.53 -4.42
C PHE A 133 5.37 -20.93 -3.95
N GLY A 134 6.09 -21.52 -2.99
CA GLY A 134 5.73 -22.83 -2.42
C GLY A 134 4.38 -22.83 -1.69
N MET A 135 3.92 -21.65 -1.26
CA MET A 135 2.65 -21.46 -0.56
C MET A 135 1.72 -20.49 -1.28
N ALA A 136 1.92 -20.25 -2.58
CA ALA A 136 1.25 -19.21 -3.35
C ALA A 136 -0.28 -19.23 -3.15
N GLY A 137 -0.91 -20.40 -3.20
CA GLY A 137 -2.35 -20.54 -2.97
C GLY A 137 -2.80 -20.05 -1.59
N ARG A 138 -2.10 -20.44 -0.51
CA ARG A 138 -2.42 -19.99 0.86
C ARG A 138 -2.19 -18.48 1.03
N VAL A 139 -1.12 -17.96 0.43
CA VAL A 139 -0.78 -16.53 0.46
C VAL A 139 -1.84 -15.70 -0.28
N ILE A 140 -2.26 -16.14 -1.46
CA ILE A 140 -3.30 -15.49 -2.26
C ILE A 140 -4.63 -15.50 -1.50
N VAL A 141 -5.03 -16.64 -0.93
CA VAL A 141 -6.27 -16.74 -0.14
C VAL A 141 -6.21 -15.85 1.10
N MET A 142 -5.09 -15.81 1.81
CA MET A 142 -4.91 -14.90 2.96
C MET A 142 -5.09 -13.44 2.54
N ASN A 143 -4.44 -13.02 1.46
CA ASN A 143 -4.55 -11.66 0.94
C ASN A 143 -5.96 -11.35 0.45
N LEU A 144 -6.66 -12.31 -0.15
CA LEU A 144 -8.05 -12.14 -0.58
C LEU A 144 -8.99 -11.97 0.61
N ILE A 145 -8.77 -12.72 1.71
CA ILE A 145 -9.52 -12.54 2.97
C ILE A 145 -9.25 -11.16 3.57
N VAL A 146 -7.98 -10.75 3.65
CA VAL A 146 -7.60 -9.42 4.14
C VAL A 146 -8.20 -8.33 3.25
N LEU A 147 -8.18 -8.49 1.93
CA LEU A 147 -8.78 -7.59 0.97
C LEU A 147 -10.29 -7.49 1.18
N ALA A 148 -10.99 -8.61 1.27
CA ALA A 148 -12.44 -8.63 1.47
C ALA A 148 -12.85 -7.90 2.76
N PHE A 149 -12.16 -8.15 3.87
CA PHE A 149 -12.42 -7.42 5.11
C PHE A 149 -12.04 -5.94 5.01
N SER A 150 -10.92 -5.61 4.36
CA SER A 150 -10.48 -4.23 4.16
C SER A 150 -11.47 -3.44 3.29
N LEU A 151 -12.00 -4.06 2.24
CA LEU A 151 -13.05 -3.50 1.40
C LEU A 151 -14.34 -3.29 2.19
N CYS A 152 -14.72 -4.25 3.04
CA CYS A 152 -15.91 -4.10 3.90
C CYS A 152 -15.79 -2.87 4.82
N TRP A 153 -14.66 -2.69 5.48
CA TRP A 153 -14.40 -1.49 6.30
C TRP A 153 -14.33 -0.22 5.47
N ALA A 154 -13.72 -0.28 4.27
CA ALA A 154 -13.65 0.86 3.36
C ALA A 154 -15.05 1.29 2.90
N PHE A 155 -15.92 0.37 2.49
CA PHE A 155 -17.30 0.68 2.12
C PHE A 155 -18.09 1.30 3.28
N LEU A 156 -17.94 0.75 4.48
CA LEU A 156 -18.60 1.28 5.69
C LEU A 156 -18.24 2.75 5.94
N VAL A 157 -16.99 3.15 5.67
CA VAL A 157 -16.52 4.53 5.84
C VAL A 157 -16.81 5.41 4.61
N LEU A 158 -16.65 4.88 3.40
CA LEU A 158 -16.76 5.66 2.16
C LEU A 158 -18.21 6.01 1.82
N VAL A 159 -19.18 5.15 2.11
CA VAL A 159 -20.61 5.45 1.87
C VAL A 159 -21.07 6.72 2.62
N PRO A 160 -20.91 6.85 3.95
CA PRO A 160 -21.32 8.07 4.65
C PRO A 160 -20.47 9.29 4.24
N VAL A 161 -19.18 9.10 3.94
CA VAL A 161 -18.30 10.17 3.48
C VAL A 161 -18.74 10.72 2.13
N THR A 162 -19.05 9.85 1.17
CA THR A 162 -19.52 10.27 -0.17
C THR A 162 -20.86 10.97 -0.09
N LEU A 163 -21.78 10.52 0.77
CA LEU A 163 -23.04 11.22 1.04
C LEU A 163 -22.80 12.60 1.66
N ALA A 164 -21.92 12.70 2.66
CA ALA A 164 -21.59 13.97 3.30
C ALA A 164 -20.94 14.96 2.33
N VAL A 165 -19.99 14.50 1.49
CA VAL A 165 -19.35 15.34 0.47
C VAL A 165 -20.36 15.76 -0.60
N SER A 166 -21.25 14.87 -1.03
CA SER A 166 -22.30 15.20 -2.01
C SER A 166 -23.27 16.24 -1.46
N PHE A 167 -23.63 16.14 -0.18
CA PHE A 167 -24.44 17.14 0.52
C PHE A 167 -23.73 18.49 0.61
N LEU A 168 -22.46 18.50 1.01
CA LEU A 168 -21.63 19.72 1.05
C LEU A 168 -21.47 20.36 -0.33
N MET A 169 -21.28 19.56 -1.39
CA MET A 169 -21.23 20.05 -2.77
C MET A 169 -22.57 20.64 -3.22
N SER A 170 -23.69 20.03 -2.83
CA SER A 170 -25.03 20.57 -3.14
C SER A 170 -25.26 21.91 -2.45
N LEU A 171 -24.87 22.03 -1.17
CA LEU A 171 -24.92 23.29 -0.43
C LEU A 171 -24.00 24.35 -1.05
N PHE A 172 -22.82 23.92 -1.52
CA PHE A 172 -21.91 24.79 -2.25
C PHE A 172 -22.58 25.37 -3.50
N LEU A 173 -23.19 24.52 -4.34
CA LEU A 173 -23.86 24.93 -5.58
C LEU A 173 -25.05 25.87 -5.31
N VAL A 174 -25.88 25.57 -4.32
CA VAL A 174 -27.02 26.44 -3.95
C VAL A 174 -26.50 27.79 -3.46
N GLY A 175 -25.49 27.81 -2.60
CA GLY A 175 -24.86 29.07 -2.15
C GLY A 175 -24.29 29.88 -3.32
N ALA A 176 -23.60 29.24 -4.26
CA ALA A 176 -23.05 29.89 -5.44
C ALA A 176 -24.13 30.50 -6.35
N SER A 177 -25.33 29.89 -6.40
CA SER A 177 -26.46 30.41 -7.17
C SER A 177 -27.13 31.63 -6.53
N ILE A 178 -27.04 31.77 -5.21
CA ILE A 178 -27.64 32.88 -4.44
C ILE A 178 -26.63 34.05 -4.30
N TYR A 179 -25.36 33.72 -4.09
CA TYR A 179 -24.26 34.66 -3.87
C TYR A 179 -23.42 34.78 -5.16
N ALA A 180 -23.92 35.55 -6.13
CA ALA A 180 -23.36 35.62 -7.48
C ALA A 180 -22.13 36.54 -7.64
N THR A 181 -21.64 37.19 -6.57
CA THR A 181 -20.44 38.03 -6.68
C THR A 181 -19.16 37.18 -6.57
N PRO A 182 -18.13 37.43 -7.40
CA PRO A 182 -16.89 36.65 -7.41
C PRO A 182 -16.20 36.56 -6.03
N GLU A 183 -16.27 37.63 -5.23
CA GLU A 183 -15.67 37.69 -3.90
C GLU A 183 -16.35 36.72 -2.91
N GLN A 184 -17.67 36.60 -2.97
CA GLN A 184 -18.44 35.69 -2.11
C GLN A 184 -18.19 34.23 -2.51
N LEU A 185 -18.03 33.94 -3.80
CA LEU A 185 -17.69 32.62 -4.30
C LEU A 185 -16.31 32.15 -3.79
N VAL A 186 -15.32 33.06 -3.78
CA VAL A 186 -13.99 32.78 -3.22
C VAL A 186 -14.09 32.50 -1.72
N GLY A 187 -14.84 33.33 -0.97
CA GLY A 187 -15.07 33.11 0.46
C GLY A 187 -15.71 31.75 0.75
N GLN A 188 -16.67 31.34 -0.08
CA GLN A 188 -17.31 30.03 0.03
C GLN A 188 -16.33 28.88 -0.26
N LEU A 189 -15.53 28.98 -1.33
CA LEU A 189 -14.51 27.97 -1.66
C LEU A 189 -13.49 27.78 -0.53
N LEU A 190 -13.05 28.89 0.09
CA LEU A 190 -12.11 28.87 1.21
C LEU A 190 -12.64 28.15 2.45
N VAL A 191 -13.95 28.03 2.61
CA VAL A 191 -14.57 27.29 3.73
C VAL A 191 -14.82 25.83 3.36
N PHE A 192 -15.41 25.56 2.19
CA PHE A 192 -15.82 24.19 1.82
C PHE A 192 -14.63 23.27 1.53
N TYR A 193 -13.62 23.77 0.80
CA TYR A 193 -12.46 22.95 0.42
C TYR A 193 -11.68 22.38 1.62
N PRO A 194 -11.30 23.17 2.66
CA PRO A 194 -10.62 22.60 3.82
C PRO A 194 -11.51 21.65 4.63
N VAL A 195 -12.83 21.89 4.71
CA VAL A 195 -13.76 20.97 5.39
C VAL A 195 -13.78 19.62 4.69
N ILE A 196 -13.90 19.60 3.36
CA ILE A 196 -13.86 18.38 2.55
C ILE A 196 -12.52 17.67 2.70
N LEU A 197 -11.42 18.42 2.66
CA LEU A 197 -10.07 17.87 2.88
C LEU A 197 -9.96 17.19 4.26
N VAL A 198 -10.45 17.83 5.32
CA VAL A 198 -10.46 17.26 6.67
C VAL A 198 -11.29 15.98 6.73
N ILE A 199 -12.47 15.94 6.09
CA ILE A 199 -13.30 14.73 6.01
C ILE A 199 -12.55 13.60 5.29
N PHE A 200 -11.92 13.88 4.16
CA PHE A 200 -11.12 12.89 3.43
C PHE A 200 -9.94 12.37 4.23
N ILE A 201 -9.20 13.25 4.92
CA ILE A 201 -8.08 12.86 5.78
C ILE A 201 -8.58 11.99 6.93
N ALA A 202 -9.67 12.38 7.60
CA ALA A 202 -10.27 11.60 8.68
C ALA A 202 -10.72 10.22 8.21
N ALA A 203 -11.38 10.13 7.05
CA ALA A 203 -11.78 8.87 6.43
C ALA A 203 -10.58 7.98 6.10
N ALA A 204 -9.52 8.55 5.50
CA ALA A 204 -8.29 7.82 5.17
C ALA A 204 -7.59 7.30 6.44
N LEU A 205 -7.49 8.10 7.49
CA LEU A 205 -6.91 7.69 8.77
C LEU A 205 -7.74 6.59 9.45
N LEU A 206 -9.07 6.66 9.35
CA LEU A 206 -9.97 5.64 9.90
C LEU A 206 -9.82 4.31 9.14
N ILE A 207 -9.80 4.34 7.81
CA ILE A 207 -9.57 3.15 6.98
C ILE A 207 -8.19 2.56 7.28
N LEU A 208 -7.15 3.40 7.39
CA LEU A 208 -5.82 2.95 7.80
C LEU A 208 -5.88 2.26 9.16
N PHE A 209 -6.51 2.88 10.17
CA PHE A 209 -6.64 2.31 11.50
C PHE A 209 -7.36 0.95 11.51
N LEU A 210 -8.43 0.80 10.71
CA LEU A 210 -9.19 -0.45 10.60
C LEU A 210 -8.39 -1.56 9.89
N THR A 211 -7.63 -1.21 8.86
CA THR A 211 -6.83 -2.18 8.07
C THR A 211 -5.54 -2.60 8.78
N LEU A 212 -4.99 -1.79 9.69
CA LEU A 212 -3.81 -2.14 10.50
C LEU A 212 -3.98 -3.43 11.31
N ARG A 213 -5.22 -3.83 11.63
CA ARG A 213 -5.54 -5.10 12.30
C ARG A 213 -4.99 -6.33 11.56
N TYR A 214 -4.79 -6.19 10.25
CA TYR A 214 -4.36 -7.26 9.36
C TYR A 214 -2.88 -7.13 8.96
N ALA A 215 -2.17 -6.09 9.42
CA ALA A 215 -0.81 -5.78 9.00
C ALA A 215 0.22 -6.88 9.32
N LEU A 216 -0.07 -7.75 10.30
CA LEU A 216 0.84 -8.84 10.71
C LEU A 216 0.45 -10.21 10.15
N ALA A 217 -0.64 -10.30 9.39
CA ALA A 217 -1.08 -11.55 8.77
C ALA A 217 0.01 -12.26 7.94
N PRO A 218 0.79 -11.58 7.06
CA PRO A 218 1.86 -12.26 6.31
C PRO A 218 2.95 -12.82 7.22
N PHE A 219 3.30 -12.13 8.32
CA PHE A 219 4.29 -12.66 9.27
C PHE A 219 3.76 -13.85 10.06
N CYS A 220 2.48 -13.84 10.44
CA CYS A 220 1.81 -14.98 11.08
C CYS A 220 1.82 -16.24 10.19
N LEU A 221 1.51 -16.08 8.90
CA LEU A 221 1.51 -17.19 7.94
C LEU A 221 2.94 -17.68 7.64
N ALA A 222 3.93 -16.78 7.59
CA ALA A 222 5.33 -17.16 7.42
C ALA A 222 5.91 -17.91 8.65
N ASP A 223 5.46 -17.57 9.86
CA ASP A 223 5.87 -18.24 11.11
C ASP A 223 5.27 -19.64 11.25
N ARG A 224 4.00 -19.81 10.84
CA ARG A 224 3.30 -21.10 10.88
C ARG A 224 2.70 -21.42 9.51
N PRO A 225 3.51 -21.92 8.57
CA PRO A 225 3.06 -22.20 7.21
C PRO A 225 1.93 -23.24 7.15
N ASP A 226 1.87 -24.16 8.11
CA ASP A 226 0.84 -25.20 8.22
C ASP A 226 -0.53 -24.68 8.67
N SER A 227 -0.57 -23.46 9.23
CA SER A 227 -1.83 -22.86 9.67
C SER A 227 -2.67 -22.38 8.48
N GLY A 228 -4.00 -22.50 8.62
CA GLY A 228 -4.93 -22.04 7.58
C GLY A 228 -4.81 -20.53 7.34
N PRO A 229 -5.04 -20.03 6.10
CA PRO A 229 -4.93 -18.60 5.77
C PRO A 229 -5.77 -17.68 6.68
N LEU A 230 -6.98 -18.13 7.03
CA LEU A 230 -7.87 -17.40 7.94
C LEU A 230 -7.33 -17.35 9.37
N GLU A 231 -6.63 -18.40 9.81
CA GLU A 231 -6.06 -18.49 11.14
C GLU A 231 -4.89 -17.50 11.29
N ALA A 232 -4.08 -17.33 10.26
CA ALA A 232 -3.04 -16.29 10.23
C ALA A 232 -3.62 -14.88 10.40
N VAL A 233 -4.77 -14.59 9.76
CA VAL A 233 -5.48 -13.30 9.88
C VAL A 233 -6.04 -13.12 11.30
N ARG A 234 -6.66 -14.16 11.88
CA ARG A 234 -7.16 -14.13 13.27
C ARG A 234 -6.02 -13.91 14.26
N ARG A 235 -4.89 -14.58 14.07
CA ARG A 235 -3.70 -14.42 14.91
C ARG A 235 -3.14 -13.00 14.81
N SER A 236 -3.09 -12.40 13.62
CA SER A 236 -2.71 -10.98 13.47
C SER A 236 -3.58 -10.06 14.34
N ARG A 237 -4.90 -10.25 14.30
CA ARG A 237 -5.84 -9.47 15.12
C ARG A 237 -5.66 -9.73 16.62
N ALA A 238 -5.42 -10.98 17.02
CA ALA A 238 -5.19 -11.34 18.42
C ALA A 238 -3.89 -10.73 18.96
N LEU A 239 -2.79 -10.79 18.20
CA LEU A 239 -1.50 -10.19 18.55
C LEU A 239 -1.56 -8.67 18.70
N LEU A 240 -2.41 -8.01 17.91
CA LEU A 240 -2.61 -6.56 17.97
C LEU A 240 -3.67 -6.14 18.99
N GLY A 241 -4.35 -7.09 19.64
CA GLY A 241 -5.30 -6.83 20.72
C GLY A 241 -4.64 -6.03 21.85
N GLY A 242 -5.11 -4.81 22.10
CA GLY A 242 -4.54 -3.91 23.11
C GLY A 242 -3.34 -3.07 22.65
N ARG A 243 -2.79 -3.31 21.45
CA ARG A 243 -1.58 -2.62 20.93
C ARG A 243 -1.80 -1.80 19.66
N TYR A 244 -3.05 -1.56 19.27
CA TYR A 244 -3.40 -0.80 18.05
C TYR A 244 -2.74 0.58 17.99
N GLY A 245 -2.67 1.29 19.12
CA GLY A 245 -2.03 2.60 19.19
C GLY A 245 -0.51 2.55 18.93
N GLU A 246 0.16 1.46 19.31
CA GLU A 246 1.59 1.29 19.09
C GLU A 246 1.91 1.06 17.61
N ILE A 247 1.23 0.11 16.97
CA ILE A 247 1.43 -0.17 15.54
C ILE A 247 0.96 1.00 14.68
N PHE A 248 -0.11 1.71 15.07
CA PHE A 248 -0.56 2.91 14.37
C PHE A 248 0.50 4.01 14.40
N LYS A 249 1.06 4.33 15.58
CA LYS A 249 2.15 5.30 15.70
C LYS A 249 3.40 4.85 14.94
N LEU A 250 3.68 3.54 14.94
CA LEU A 250 4.80 2.97 14.19
C LEU A 250 4.62 3.20 12.69
N VAL A 251 3.47 2.82 12.12
CA VAL A 251 3.19 3.01 10.69
C VAL A 251 3.11 4.49 10.31
N LEU A 252 2.47 5.33 11.14
CA LEU A 252 2.39 6.78 10.92
C LEU A 252 3.78 7.43 10.83
N SER A 253 4.75 6.92 11.60
CA SER A 253 6.12 7.43 11.56
C SER A 253 6.89 7.10 10.28
N PHE A 254 6.39 6.17 9.46
CA PHE A 254 6.87 5.91 8.10
C PHE A 254 6.04 6.66 7.04
N LEU A 255 4.83 7.09 7.38
CA LEU A 255 3.90 7.73 6.43
C LEU A 255 4.50 9.01 5.82
N GLY A 256 5.20 9.82 6.61
CA GLY A 256 5.88 11.03 6.10
C GLY A 256 6.93 10.72 5.03
N TRP A 257 7.70 9.64 5.19
CA TRP A 257 8.69 9.21 4.20
C TRP A 257 8.05 8.64 2.95
N SER A 258 6.92 7.93 3.08
CA SER A 258 6.18 7.45 1.90
C SER A 258 5.53 8.62 1.14
N ILE A 259 5.02 9.64 1.84
CA ILE A 259 4.49 10.85 1.20
C ILE A 259 5.62 11.59 0.47
N LEU A 260 6.79 11.73 1.09
CA LEU A 260 7.95 12.35 0.44
C LEU A 260 8.34 11.60 -0.85
N SER A 261 8.40 10.27 -0.80
CA SER A 261 8.68 9.46 -1.99
C SER A 261 7.61 9.60 -3.07
N ALA A 262 6.33 9.66 -2.68
CA ALA A 262 5.22 9.83 -3.60
C ALA A 262 5.22 11.23 -4.24
N VAL A 263 5.46 12.28 -3.46
CA VAL A 263 5.59 13.66 -3.95
C VAL A 263 6.77 13.78 -4.90
N LEU A 264 7.92 13.19 -4.59
CA LEU A 264 9.07 13.19 -5.49
C LEU A 264 8.75 12.51 -6.82
N SER A 265 8.10 11.34 -6.78
CA SER A 265 7.67 10.62 -8.00
C SER A 265 6.66 11.44 -8.82
N GLY A 266 5.67 12.03 -8.14
CA GLY A 266 4.61 12.84 -8.76
C GLY A 266 5.13 14.13 -9.36
N LEU A 267 6.08 14.82 -8.71
CA LEU A 267 6.73 16.01 -9.24
C LEU A 267 7.55 15.69 -10.49
N VAL A 268 8.33 14.61 -10.47
CA VAL A 268 9.12 14.18 -11.63
C VAL A 268 8.22 13.85 -12.81
N SER A 269 7.18 13.04 -12.59
CA SER A 269 6.20 12.71 -13.63
C SER A 269 5.50 13.97 -14.15
N GLY A 270 5.02 14.83 -13.24
CA GLY A 270 4.33 16.08 -13.59
C GLY A 270 5.18 17.03 -14.43
N VAL A 271 6.47 17.19 -14.11
CA VAL A 271 7.39 18.01 -14.91
C VAL A 271 7.61 17.42 -16.31
N CYS A 272 7.75 16.10 -16.43
CA CYS A 272 7.94 15.44 -17.73
C CYS A 272 6.68 15.54 -18.60
N VAL A 273 5.50 15.33 -18.01
CA VAL A 273 4.21 15.49 -18.70
C VAL A 273 4.00 16.96 -19.10
N ALA A 274 4.30 17.92 -18.23
CA ALA A 274 4.20 19.35 -18.55
C ALA A 274 5.12 19.73 -19.71
N ALA A 275 6.36 19.24 -19.74
CA ALA A 275 7.27 19.42 -20.86
C ALA A 275 6.68 18.81 -22.15
N GLY A 276 6.17 17.57 -22.09
CA GLY A 276 5.49 16.92 -23.21
C GLY A 276 4.30 17.73 -23.74
N CYS A 277 3.48 18.30 -22.85
CA CYS A 277 2.38 19.19 -23.21
C CYS A 277 2.86 20.47 -23.89
N LEU A 278 3.92 21.12 -23.38
CA LEU A 278 4.47 22.32 -24.01
C LEU A 278 5.00 22.05 -25.42
N PHE A 279 5.69 20.93 -25.61
CA PHE A 279 6.15 20.52 -26.94
C PHE A 279 5.00 20.12 -27.87
N PHE A 280 3.95 19.51 -27.34
CA PHE A 280 2.74 19.22 -28.12
C PHE A 280 2.06 20.51 -28.60
N LEU A 281 1.92 21.51 -27.73
CA LEU A 281 1.31 22.80 -28.08
C LEU A 281 2.14 23.57 -29.11
N SER A 282 3.46 23.42 -29.12
CA SER A 282 4.34 24.12 -30.09
C SER A 282 4.50 23.39 -31.42
N SER A 283 4.53 22.06 -31.43
CA SER A 283 4.78 21.24 -32.62
C SER A 283 3.52 20.62 -33.24
N GLY A 284 2.40 20.60 -32.52
CA GLY A 284 1.20 19.83 -32.87
C GLY A 284 1.41 18.30 -32.84
N SER A 285 2.61 17.83 -32.47
CA SER A 285 2.94 16.41 -32.53
C SER A 285 2.54 15.68 -31.26
N LEU A 286 1.57 14.77 -31.40
CA LEU A 286 1.18 13.85 -30.34
C LEU A 286 2.34 12.97 -29.86
N THR A 287 3.39 12.75 -30.67
CA THR A 287 4.57 11.98 -30.26
C THR A 287 5.35 12.67 -29.13
N ALA A 288 5.34 14.01 -29.08
CA ALA A 288 6.01 14.77 -28.03
C ALA A 288 5.29 14.60 -26.68
N LEU A 289 3.95 14.59 -26.71
CA LEU A 289 3.13 14.32 -25.53
C LEU A 289 3.38 12.90 -25.00
N THR A 290 3.35 11.90 -25.88
CA THR A 290 3.60 10.50 -25.49
C THR A 290 5.01 10.30 -24.93
N ALA A 291 6.01 10.96 -25.54
CA ALA A 291 7.38 10.92 -25.05
C ALA A 291 7.51 11.53 -23.65
N GLY A 292 6.80 12.64 -23.38
CA GLY A 292 6.76 13.26 -22.06
C GLY A 292 6.13 12.37 -20.98
N ILE A 293 5.03 11.69 -21.31
CA ILE A 293 4.35 10.73 -20.40
C ILE A 293 5.27 9.55 -20.10
N VAL A 294 5.83 8.91 -21.13
CA VAL A 294 6.73 7.75 -20.99
C VAL A 294 7.99 8.11 -20.20
N ALA A 295 8.60 9.26 -20.52
CA ALA A 295 9.74 9.76 -19.75
C ALA A 295 9.36 10.02 -18.29
N GLY A 296 8.17 10.56 -18.04
CA GLY A 296 7.62 10.78 -16.72
C GLY A 296 7.49 9.50 -15.91
N GLU A 297 6.92 8.42 -16.47
CA GLU A 297 6.79 7.12 -15.81
C GLU A 297 8.15 6.51 -15.47
N VAL A 298 9.07 6.50 -16.43
CA VAL A 298 10.42 5.93 -16.24
C VAL A 298 11.21 6.72 -15.20
N LEU A 299 11.23 8.06 -15.30
CA LEU A 299 11.99 8.89 -14.37
C LEU A 299 11.35 8.91 -12.98
N ALA A 300 10.02 8.88 -12.88
CA ALA A 300 9.31 8.79 -11.60
C ALA A 300 9.51 7.44 -10.92
N PHE A 301 9.84 6.37 -11.66
CA PHE A 301 10.31 5.14 -11.06
C PHE A 301 11.77 5.26 -10.62
N VAL A 302 12.67 5.68 -11.52
CA VAL A 302 14.13 5.64 -11.36
C VAL A 302 14.67 6.61 -10.29
N LEU A 303 14.24 7.87 -10.30
CA LEU A 303 14.77 8.91 -9.41
C LEU A 303 14.50 8.64 -7.93
N PRO A 304 13.30 8.23 -7.50
CA PRO A 304 13.06 7.88 -6.10
C PRO A 304 13.56 6.47 -5.72
N LEU A 305 14.11 5.67 -6.63
CA LEU A 305 14.54 4.28 -6.32
C LEU A 305 15.42 4.16 -5.07
N PRO A 306 16.47 4.98 -4.87
CA PRO A 306 17.30 4.84 -3.67
C PRO A 306 16.49 5.01 -2.37
N LEU A 307 15.54 5.95 -2.38
CA LEU A 307 14.65 6.20 -1.26
C LEU A 307 13.64 5.05 -1.09
N THR A 308 13.04 4.54 -2.17
CA THR A 308 12.07 3.43 -2.10
C THR A 308 12.73 2.14 -1.64
N ILE A 309 13.94 1.83 -2.11
CA ILE A 309 14.75 0.69 -1.68
C ILE A 309 15.02 0.78 -0.17
N TRP A 310 15.48 1.94 0.30
CA TRP A 310 15.77 2.15 1.70
C TRP A 310 14.51 2.06 2.57
N LEU A 311 13.45 2.77 2.18
CA LEU A 311 12.21 2.86 2.94
C LEU A 311 11.49 1.50 3.01
N THR A 312 11.46 0.75 1.90
CA THR A 312 10.81 -0.56 1.84
C THR A 312 11.46 -1.54 2.81
N GLY A 313 12.79 -1.69 2.74
CA GLY A 313 13.51 -2.57 3.66
C GLY A 313 13.50 -2.10 5.11
N TYR A 314 13.53 -0.78 5.32
CA TYR A 314 13.43 -0.21 6.66
C TYR A 314 12.06 -0.48 7.29
N ARG A 315 10.97 -0.29 6.53
CA ARG A 315 9.59 -0.49 6.99
C ARG A 315 9.31 -1.97 7.28
N THR A 316 9.59 -2.86 6.33
CA THR A 316 9.31 -4.30 6.48
C THR A 316 10.17 -4.92 7.56
N GLY A 317 11.46 -4.56 7.64
CA GLY A 317 12.35 -5.01 8.72
C GLY A 317 11.90 -4.54 10.11
N THR A 318 11.39 -3.30 10.22
CA THR A 318 10.84 -2.80 11.49
C THR A 318 9.56 -3.54 11.89
N LEU A 319 8.67 -3.83 10.94
CA LEU A 319 7.45 -4.60 11.19
C LEU A 319 7.77 -6.06 11.57
N ALA A 320 8.77 -6.68 10.94
CA ALA A 320 9.24 -8.02 11.30
C ALA A 320 9.77 -8.07 12.73
N ARG A 321 10.59 -7.09 13.14
CA ARG A 321 11.08 -6.99 14.53
C ARG A 321 9.96 -6.72 15.52
N TYR A 322 8.98 -5.88 15.19
CA TYR A 322 7.80 -5.66 16.01
C TYR A 322 7.00 -6.96 16.19
N TYR A 323 6.80 -7.71 15.11
CA TYR A 323 6.16 -9.03 15.14
C TYR A 323 6.90 -10.00 16.06
N CYS A 324 8.22 -10.12 15.94
CA CYS A 324 9.03 -10.97 16.81
C CYS A 324 8.86 -10.58 18.29
N ALA A 325 8.93 -9.30 18.61
CA ALA A 325 8.79 -8.82 20.00
C ALA A 325 7.43 -9.17 20.62
N ILE A 326 6.32 -8.96 19.90
CA ILE A 326 4.98 -9.27 20.42
C ILE A 326 4.68 -10.78 20.41
N SER A 327 5.25 -11.52 19.46
CA SER A 327 5.05 -12.98 19.37
C SER A 327 5.78 -13.71 20.50
N ALA A 328 6.96 -13.22 20.90
CA ALA A 328 7.73 -13.75 22.02
C ALA A 328 6.98 -13.55 23.34
N ASP A 329 6.35 -12.37 23.52
CA ASP A 329 5.55 -12.04 24.71
C ASP A 329 4.37 -13.01 24.90
N VAL A 330 3.61 -13.27 23.82
CA VAL A 330 2.50 -14.23 23.86
C VAL A 330 2.96 -15.68 24.07
N SER A 331 4.20 -16.00 23.70
CA SER A 331 4.77 -17.35 23.88
C SER A 331 5.36 -17.59 25.28
N GLN A 332 5.59 -16.56 26.09
CA GLN A 332 5.92 -16.75 27.50
C GLN A 332 4.62 -17.06 28.25
N PRO A 333 4.41 -18.30 28.73
CA PRO A 333 3.38 -18.52 29.73
C PRO A 333 3.80 -17.67 30.93
N SER A 334 2.85 -16.95 31.52
CA SER A 334 2.99 -16.40 32.87
C SER A 334 3.76 -17.41 33.73
N GLY A 335 5.00 -17.07 34.08
CA GLY A 335 5.88 -17.93 34.85
C GLY A 335 5.11 -18.46 36.04
N GLY A 336 5.21 -19.77 36.28
CA GLY A 336 4.58 -20.42 37.41
C GLY A 336 4.85 -19.63 38.68
N GLN A 337 3.80 -19.05 39.25
CA GLN A 337 3.87 -18.68 40.65
C GLN A 337 3.99 -20.00 41.42
N PRO A 338 5.06 -20.21 42.23
CA PRO A 338 5.01 -21.26 43.22
C PRO A 338 3.87 -20.90 44.17
N ILE A 339 2.90 -21.80 44.31
CA ILE A 339 1.86 -21.71 45.32
C ILE A 339 2.59 -21.54 46.67
N PRO A 340 2.42 -20.43 47.42
CA PRO A 340 2.90 -20.36 48.78
C PRO A 340 1.91 -21.15 49.63
N GLY A 341 2.04 -22.48 49.59
CA GLY A 341 1.18 -23.43 50.27
C GLY A 341 2.04 -24.39 51.07
N GLY A 342 2.53 -23.91 52.21
CA GLY A 342 3.34 -24.68 53.13
C GLY A 342 3.49 -24.02 54.50
N SER A 343 2.44 -23.34 54.99
CA SER A 343 2.36 -23.03 56.42
C SER A 343 1.70 -24.20 57.13
N SER A 344 2.52 -25.06 57.71
CA SER A 344 2.16 -25.87 58.87
C SER A 344 1.53 -24.97 59.94
N TRP A 345 0.28 -25.25 60.31
CA TRP A 345 -0.26 -24.78 61.59
C TRP A 345 -0.40 -25.98 62.55
N PRO A 346 -0.06 -25.80 63.84
CA PRO A 346 0.07 -26.87 64.80
C PRO A 346 -1.23 -27.19 65.53
N LEU A 347 -1.23 -28.36 66.16
CA LEU A 347 -2.21 -29.02 67.05
C LEU A 347 -3.20 -29.96 66.37
#